data_AF-A0A353FC92-F1
#
_entry.id   AF-A0A353FC92-F1
#
_cell.length_a   1.000
_cell.length_b   1.000
_cell.length_c   1.000
_cell.angle_alpha   90.00
_cell.angle_beta   90.00
_cell.angle_gamma   90.00
#
_symmetry.space_group_name_H-M   'P 1'
#
loop_
_entity.id
_entity.type
_entity.pdbx_description
1 polymer ?
#
loop_
_entity_poly.entity_id
_entity_poly.type
_entity_poly.pdbx_seq_one_letter_code
_entity_poly.pdbx_strand_id
1 'polypeptide(L)'
;MWFERFVIIVTSLHRDYLPSSWSMFSPSFVDIGIFIGTIGFFFVLFLLYARSFPVIAQAELKTILKSSGENYKKLQEKDGHH
;
A
#
# COMPACT_ATOMS: atom_id res chain seq x y z
N MET A 1 -10.26 6.69 -4.06
CA MET A 1 -9.20 7.67 -3.74
C MET A 1 -8.55 8.27 -4.99
N TRP A 2 -8.19 7.49 -6.03
CA TRP A 2 -7.57 8.08 -7.22
C TRP A 2 -8.46 9.14 -7.90
N PHE A 3 -9.73 8.81 -8.20
CA PHE A 3 -10.67 9.77 -8.78
C PHE A 3 -10.93 10.99 -7.89
N GLU A 4 -11.01 10.82 -6.57
CA GLU A 4 -11.14 11.93 -5.63
C GLU A 4 -9.98 12.92 -5.79
N ARG A 5 -8.74 12.43 -5.86
CA ARG A 5 -7.55 13.28 -6.06
C ARG A 5 -7.48 13.88 -7.46
N PHE A 6 -7.87 13.11 -8.47
CA PHE A 6 -7.97 13.61 -9.85
C PHE A 6 -8.95 14.77 -9.95
N VAL A 7 -10.15 14.63 -9.37
CA VAL A 7 -11.17 15.68 -9.38
C VAL A 7 -10.67 16.92 -8.65
N ILE A 8 -10.20 16.80 -7.40
CA ILE A 8 -9.73 17.96 -6.61
C ILE A 8 -8.69 18.78 -7.39
N ILE A 9 -7.73 18.12 -8.05
CA ILE A 9 -6.66 18.80 -8.78
C ILE A 9 -7.17 19.37 -10.11
N VAL A 10 -7.82 18.56 -10.94
CA VAL A 10 -8.20 18.99 -12.30
C VAL A 10 -9.31 20.03 -12.27
N THR A 11 -10.33 19.89 -11.43
CA THR A 11 -11.44 20.85 -11.41
C THR A 11 -11.07 22.17 -10.75
N SER A 12 -10.09 22.19 -9.82
CA SER A 12 -9.61 23.44 -9.23
C SER A 12 -8.72 24.24 -10.18
N LEU A 13 -7.99 23.57 -11.08
CA LEU A 13 -7.11 24.22 -12.06
C LEU A 13 -7.82 24.56 -13.39
N HIS A 14 -8.85 23.80 -13.77
CA HIS A 14 -9.59 24.03 -15.02
C HIS A 14 -10.29 25.41 -15.07
N ARG A 15 -10.67 25.95 -13.91
CA ARG A 15 -11.35 27.24 -13.75
C ARG A 15 -10.66 28.10 -12.70
N ASP A 16 -9.63 28.80 -13.12
CA ASP A 16 -8.91 29.77 -12.31
C ASP A 16 -9.57 31.17 -12.37
N TYR A 17 -8.95 32.14 -11.68
CA TYR A 17 -9.49 33.49 -11.49
C TYR A 17 -9.68 34.30 -12.78
N LEU A 18 -8.92 33.99 -13.84
CA LEU A 18 -8.95 34.71 -15.12
C LEU A 18 -9.66 33.86 -16.18
N PRO A 19 -10.80 34.30 -16.74
CA PRO A 19 -11.53 33.53 -17.74
C PRO A 19 -10.74 33.18 -19.01
N SER A 20 -9.66 33.93 -19.31
CA SER A 20 -8.76 33.68 -20.44
C SER A 20 -7.86 32.47 -20.26
N SER A 21 -7.68 31.98 -19.02
CA SER A 21 -6.77 30.89 -18.67
C SER A 21 -7.48 29.53 -18.55
N TRP A 22 -8.80 29.50 -18.76
CA TRP A 22 -9.60 28.28 -18.70
C TRP A 22 -9.20 27.30 -19.80
N SER A 23 -8.76 26.10 -19.40
CA SER A 23 -8.26 25.07 -20.33
C SER A 23 -8.65 23.66 -19.89
N MET A 24 -9.19 22.85 -20.80
CA MET A 24 -9.57 21.46 -20.50
C MET A 24 -8.34 20.56 -20.44
N PHE A 25 -8.26 19.72 -19.40
CA PHE A 25 -7.25 18.67 -19.32
C PHE A 25 -7.74 17.40 -20.03
N SER A 26 -6.96 16.91 -20.99
CA SER A 26 -7.15 15.62 -21.63
C SER A 26 -5.85 14.82 -21.51
N PRO A 27 -5.85 13.68 -20.81
CA PRO A 27 -4.63 12.90 -20.62
C PRO A 27 -4.17 12.31 -21.96
N SER A 28 -2.88 12.41 -22.21
CA SER A 28 -2.22 11.76 -23.35
C SER A 28 -2.00 10.28 -23.06
N PHE A 29 -1.78 9.50 -24.12
CA PHE A 29 -1.34 8.11 -24.01
C PHE A 29 -0.06 7.97 -23.16
N VAL A 30 0.82 8.98 -23.20
CA VAL A 30 2.05 9.01 -22.41
C VAL A 30 1.74 9.09 -20.90
N ASP A 31 0.75 9.90 -20.48
CA ASP A 31 0.37 10.05 -19.07
C ASP A 31 -0.14 8.74 -18.49
N ILE A 32 -0.98 8.05 -19.27
CA ILE A 32 -1.54 6.74 -18.92
C ILE A 32 -0.44 5.67 -18.91
N GLY A 33 0.47 5.73 -19.88
CA GLY A 33 1.62 4.83 -19.99
C GLY A 33 2.55 4.94 -18.78
N ILE A 34 2.86 6.16 -18.32
CA ILE A 34 3.67 6.38 -17.12
C ILE A 34 2.93 5.88 -15.89
N PHE A 35 1.64 6.15 -15.76
CA PHE A 35 0.84 5.67 -14.63
C PHE A 35 0.86 4.14 -14.52
N ILE A 36 0.57 3.44 -15.62
CA ILE A 36 0.65 1.96 -15.67
C ILE A 36 2.08 1.48 -15.45
N GLY A 37 3.07 2.17 -16.01
CA GLY A 37 4.49 1.88 -15.82
C GLY A 37 4.91 1.93 -14.35
N THR A 38 4.44 2.90 -13.58
CA THR A 38 4.73 2.98 -12.13
C THR A 38 4.07 1.84 -11.35
N ILE A 39 2.87 1.40 -11.74
CA ILE A 39 2.21 0.22 -11.14
C ILE A 39 3.04 -1.04 -11.43
N GLY A 40 3.46 -1.23 -12.70
CA GLY A 40 4.30 -2.35 -13.09
C GLY A 40 5.64 -2.35 -12.36
N PHE A 41 6.31 -1.20 -12.29
CA PHE A 41 7.58 -1.04 -11.60
C PHE A 41 7.46 -1.33 -10.09
N PHE A 42 6.38 -0.86 -9.45
CA PHE A 42 6.08 -1.21 -8.06
C PHE A 42 5.96 -2.73 -7.88
N PHE A 43 5.22 -3.42 -8.74
CA PHE A 43 5.09 -4.88 -8.65
C PHE A 43 6.39 -5.61 -8.93
N VAL A 44 7.21 -5.16 -9.86
CA VAL A 44 8.54 -5.75 -10.11
C VAL A 44 9.39 -5.70 -8.84
N LEU A 45 9.49 -4.52 -8.21
CA LEU A 45 10.25 -4.36 -6.97
C LEU A 45 9.63 -5.14 -5.80
N PHE A 46 8.31 -5.14 -5.68
CA PHE A 46 7.60 -5.85 -4.63
C PHE A 46 7.76 -7.37 -4.76
N LEU A 47 7.67 -7.92 -5.97
CA LEU A 47 7.86 -9.35 -6.23
C LEU A 47 9.31 -9.77 -6.00
N LEU A 48 10.27 -8.94 -6.41
CA LEU A 48 11.69 -9.17 -6.12
C LEU A 48 11.94 -9.17 -4.61
N TYR A 49 11.37 -8.20 -3.89
CA TYR A 49 11.44 -8.17 -2.42
C TYR A 49 10.84 -9.43 -1.79
N ALA A 50 9.62 -9.81 -2.19
CA ALA A 50 8.92 -10.98 -1.65
C ALA A 50 9.66 -12.30 -1.94
N ARG A 51 10.43 -12.36 -3.04
CA ARG A 51 11.23 -13.53 -3.41
C ARG A 51 12.57 -13.58 -2.67
N SER A 52 13.24 -12.44 -2.49
CA SER A 52 14.61 -12.37 -1.97
C SER A 52 14.68 -12.22 -0.45
N PHE A 53 13.66 -11.63 0.19
CA PHE A 53 13.67 -11.33 1.62
C PHE A 53 12.54 -12.06 2.37
N PRO A 54 12.74 -12.39 3.67
CA PRO A 54 11.67 -12.95 4.48
C PRO A 54 10.57 -11.90 4.70
N VAL A 55 9.36 -12.20 4.23
CA VAL A 55 8.21 -11.27 4.26
C VAL A 55 7.76 -10.95 5.68
N ILE A 56 8.03 -11.82 6.65
CA ILE A 56 7.56 -11.67 8.03
C ILE A 56 8.75 -11.52 8.99
N ALA A 57 8.67 -10.53 9.87
CA ALA A 57 9.66 -10.21 10.89
C ALA A 57 9.78 -11.33 11.94
N GLN A 58 10.80 -12.17 11.81
CA GLN A 58 11.00 -13.35 12.68
C GLN A 58 11.31 -12.98 14.14
N ALA A 59 11.97 -11.85 14.40
CA ALA A 59 12.30 -11.41 15.75
C ALA A 59 11.03 -11.09 16.56
N GLU A 60 10.07 -10.42 15.94
CA GLU A 60 8.79 -10.06 16.57
C GLU A 60 7.84 -11.24 16.65
N LEU A 61 7.82 -12.11 15.64
CA LEU A 61 6.98 -13.32 15.69
C LEU A 61 7.33 -14.21 16.89
N LYS A 62 8.61 -14.34 17.25
CA LYS A 62 9.03 -15.18 18.37
C LYS A 62 8.58 -14.64 19.72
N THR A 63 8.55 -13.32 19.91
CA THR A 63 8.07 -12.73 21.17
C THR A 63 6.55 -12.86 21.31
N ILE A 64 5.82 -12.63 20.23
CA ILE A 64 4.35 -12.76 20.20
C ILE A 64 3.93 -14.22 20.40
N LEU A 65 4.59 -15.18 19.75
CA LEU A 65 4.25 -16.60 19.86
C LEU A 65 4.36 -17.12 21.30
N LYS A 66 5.36 -16.66 22.06
CA LYS A 66 5.54 -17.02 23.47
C LYS A 66 4.43 -16.47 24.37
N SER A 67 3.91 -15.27 24.06
CA SER A 67 2.86 -14.62 24.85
C SER A 67 1.44 -15.07 24.46
N SER A 68 1.19 -15.25 23.17
CA SER A 68 -0.17 -15.40 22.62
C SER A 68 -0.42 -16.73 21.91
N GLY A 69 0.58 -17.59 21.76
CA GLY A 69 0.43 -18.89 21.11
C GLY A 69 -0.49 -19.84 21.89
N GLU A 70 -1.50 -20.41 21.21
CA GLU A 70 -2.45 -21.35 21.83
C GLU A 70 -1.76 -22.55 22.49
N ASN A 71 -0.68 -23.07 21.90
CA ASN A 71 0.09 -24.16 22.49
C ASN A 71 0.73 -23.76 23.83
N TYR A 72 1.26 -22.53 23.94
CA TYR A 72 1.85 -22.04 25.18
C TYR A 72 0.81 -21.73 26.25
N LYS A 73 -0.41 -21.35 25.86
CA LYS A 73 -1.54 -21.22 26.80
C LYS A 73 -2.02 -22.57 27.33
N LYS A 74 -2.20 -23.56 26.45
CA LYS A 74 -2.60 -24.93 26.83
C LYS A 74 -1.57 -25.60 27.75
N LEU A 75 -0.28 -25.36 27.54
CA LEU A 75 0.79 -25.84 28.43
C LEU A 75 0.69 -25.22 29.83
N GLN A 76 0.53 -23.89 29.93
CA GLN A 76 0.37 -23.22 31.23
C GLN A 76 -0.90 -23.66 31.98
N GLU A 77 -2.00 -23.88 31.26
CA GLU A 77 -3.24 -24.39 31.85
C GLU A 77 -3.03 -25.81 32.42
N LYS A 78 -2.36 -26.69 31.66
CA LYS A 78 -2.09 -28.06 32.07
C LYS A 78 -1.13 -28.15 33.27
N ASP A 79 -0.14 -27.26 33.33
CA ASP A 79 0.81 -27.17 34.46
C ASP A 79 0.16 -26.52 35.70
N GLY A 80 -0.86 -25.67 35.54
CA GLY A 80 -1.60 -25.05 36.64
C GLY A 80 -2.71 -25.91 37.25
N HIS A 81 -3.01 -27.07 36.65
CA HIS A 81 -4.00 -28.04 37.13
C HIS A 81 -3.39 -29.21 37.94
N HIS A 82 -2.12 -29.10 38.35
CA HIS A 82 -1.46 -29.99 39.31
C HIS A 82 -1.18 -29.29 40.63
#